data_AF-A0A9Q0MHX8-F1
#
_entry.id   AF-A0A9Q0MHX8-F1
#
_cell.length_a   1.000
_cell.length_b   1.000
_cell.length_c   1.000
_cell.angle_alpha   90.00
_cell.angle_beta   90.00
_cell.angle_gamma   90.00
#
_symmetry.space_group_name_H-M   'P 1'
#
loop_
_entity.id
_entity.type
_entity.pdbx_description
1 polymer ?
#
loop_
_entity_poly.entity_id
_entity_poly.type
_entity_poly.pdbx_seq_one_letter_code
_entity_poly.pdbx_strand_id
1 'polypeptide(L)'
;MNLIDWLIQLTRNYYDYLPLVIIAACTFISISSMLSLFIFNIFIHRHNPFTAIVRTNGHLGSNHHISYSPNVNDLSKNEIFKCVTSFALGAILSDVFFHLLPEATELLNHISSKDVVLYQGKWILIGLFCEPDEKISLVNNDNGTTNGLKHRKNTNKSNGAQLASVGNVTETSSSAVSNIKFTGYLNIIANGMDNFMHGMSVGGSFLVSFKAGCLTTLSIIIHEIPHEIADNVVLLRSGFSVWKAFMSQLGLSLATIFGSLTPLYFKSTEKPSWILPITAGGFIHIACCGLLPEVFKVVNEDDTTLIEPFKRLCWRIFFILLGSITMSTINDLIEFTELNPAVSN
;
A
#
# COMPACT_ATOMS: atom_id res chain seq x y z
N MET A 1 -37.85 -6.53 -19.71
CA MET A 1 -36.67 -6.58 -20.60
C MET A 1 -35.73 -7.58 -19.97
N ASN A 2 -35.42 -8.68 -20.65
CA ASN A 2 -34.54 -9.71 -20.07
C ASN A 2 -33.08 -9.26 -20.19
N LEU A 3 -32.18 -9.79 -19.35
CA LEU A 3 -30.77 -9.42 -19.34
C LEU A 3 -30.13 -9.47 -20.74
N ILE A 4 -30.52 -10.47 -21.54
CA ILE A 4 -30.05 -10.65 -22.92
C ILE A 4 -30.51 -9.49 -23.82
N ASP A 5 -31.78 -9.06 -23.73
CA ASP A 5 -32.28 -7.93 -24.52
C ASP A 5 -31.61 -6.61 -24.14
N TRP A 6 -31.29 -6.45 -22.84
CA TRP A 6 -30.54 -5.30 -22.34
C TRP A 6 -29.09 -5.31 -22.84
N LEU A 7 -28.42 -6.46 -22.82
CA LEU A 7 -27.06 -6.62 -23.35
C LEU A 7 -26.99 -6.36 -24.87
N ILE A 8 -28.02 -6.79 -25.62
CA ILE A 8 -28.15 -6.53 -27.06
C ILE A 8 -28.39 -5.03 -27.34
N GLN A 9 -29.18 -4.34 -26.52
CA GLN A 9 -29.33 -2.89 -26.62
C GLN A 9 -28.06 -2.14 -26.23
N LEU A 10 -27.35 -2.61 -25.20
CA LEU A 10 -26.07 -2.05 -24.76
C LEU A 10 -25.01 -2.13 -25.87
N THR A 11 -24.97 -3.23 -26.61
CA THR A 11 -24.06 -3.37 -27.77
C THR A 11 -24.47 -2.51 -28.96
N ARG A 12 -25.78 -2.30 -29.19
CA ARG A 12 -26.27 -1.44 -30.29
C ARG A 12 -26.09 0.06 -30.05
N ASN A 13 -26.29 0.54 -28.82
CA ASN A 13 -26.18 1.95 -28.44
C ASN A 13 -25.00 2.20 -27.50
N TYR A 14 -23.92 1.46 -27.71
CA TYR A 14 -22.76 1.42 -26.81
C TYR A 14 -22.22 2.79 -26.42
N TYR A 15 -22.05 3.70 -27.39
CA TYR A 15 -21.52 5.04 -27.15
C TYR A 15 -22.45 5.92 -26.31
N ASP A 16 -23.77 5.70 -26.34
CA ASP A 16 -24.73 6.46 -25.51
C ASP A 16 -24.66 6.04 -24.04
N TYR A 17 -24.25 4.79 -23.77
CA TYR A 17 -24.11 4.23 -22.42
C TYR A 17 -22.66 4.15 -21.94
N LEU A 18 -21.69 4.61 -22.74
CA LEU A 18 -20.27 4.46 -22.48
C LEU A 18 -19.83 4.98 -21.08
N PRO A 19 -20.24 6.18 -20.62
CA PRO A 19 -19.90 6.63 -19.28
C PRO A 19 -20.46 5.72 -18.18
N LEU A 20 -21.66 5.17 -18.38
CA LEU A 20 -22.30 4.28 -17.41
C LEU A 20 -21.56 2.93 -17.32
N VAL A 21 -21.12 2.39 -18.46
CA VAL A 21 -20.32 1.16 -18.53
C VAL A 21 -18.97 1.33 -17.82
N ILE A 22 -18.29 2.45 -18.06
CA ILE A 22 -17.01 2.77 -17.41
C ILE A 22 -17.19 2.89 -15.89
N ILE A 23 -18.22 3.61 -15.42
CA ILE A 23 -18.50 3.74 -13.99
C ILE A 23 -18.81 2.37 -13.37
N ALA A 24 -19.59 1.53 -14.05
CA ALA A 24 -19.89 0.18 -13.58
C ALA A 24 -18.62 -0.69 -13.46
N ALA A 25 -17.71 -0.61 -14.44
CA ALA A 25 -16.43 -1.31 -14.41
C ALA A 25 -15.54 -0.84 -13.26
N CYS A 26 -15.37 0.48 -13.08
CA CYS A 26 -14.62 1.03 -11.95
C CYS A 26 -15.22 0.60 -10.61
N THR A 27 -16.55 0.65 -10.48
CA THR A 27 -17.24 0.20 -9.26
C THR A 27 -16.99 -1.28 -8.99
N PHE A 28 -16.95 -2.12 -10.03
CA PHE A 28 -16.69 -3.54 -9.89
C PHE A 28 -15.25 -3.83 -9.43
N ILE A 29 -14.27 -3.08 -9.95
CA ILE A 29 -12.88 -3.11 -9.44
C ILE A 29 -12.86 -2.77 -7.95
N SER A 30 -13.49 -1.65 -7.56
CA SER A 30 -13.53 -1.22 -6.15
C SER A 30 -14.19 -2.26 -5.22
N ILE A 31 -15.28 -2.90 -5.67
CA ILE A 31 -15.96 -3.95 -4.90
C ILE A 31 -15.08 -5.18 -4.76
N SER A 32 -14.33 -5.56 -5.81
CA SER A 32 -13.40 -6.69 -5.74
C SER A 32 -12.30 -6.45 -4.70
N SER A 33 -11.68 -5.28 -4.74
CA SER A 33 -10.69 -4.85 -3.73
C SER A 33 -11.27 -4.85 -2.32
N MET A 34 -12.48 -4.33 -2.15
CA MET A 34 -13.17 -4.35 -0.85
C MET A 34 -13.37 -5.77 -0.32
N LEU A 35 -13.75 -6.70 -1.19
CA LEU A 35 -14.01 -8.08 -0.83
C LEU A 35 -12.71 -8.81 -0.46
N SER A 36 -11.62 -8.60 -1.21
CA SER A 36 -10.32 -9.19 -0.89
C SER A 36 -9.81 -8.72 0.47
N LEU A 37 -9.92 -7.42 0.77
CA LEU A 37 -9.56 -6.84 2.06
C LEU A 37 -10.42 -7.36 3.20
N PHE A 38 -11.72 -7.52 2.97
CA PHE A 38 -12.61 -8.09 3.97
C PHE A 38 -12.24 -9.53 4.30
N ILE A 39 -12.00 -10.37 3.28
CA ILE A 39 -11.55 -11.75 3.45
C ILE A 39 -10.20 -11.81 4.18
N PHE A 40 -9.26 -10.96 3.79
CA PHE A 40 -7.95 -10.86 4.43
C PHE A 40 -8.08 -10.44 5.90
N ASN A 41 -8.91 -9.45 6.22
CA ASN A 41 -9.13 -9.02 7.60
C ASN A 41 -9.79 -10.10 8.45
N ILE A 42 -10.70 -10.91 7.89
CA ILE A 42 -11.25 -12.10 8.57
C ILE A 42 -10.13 -13.11 8.86
N PHE A 43 -9.28 -13.39 7.86
CA PHE A 43 -8.15 -14.31 8.01
C PHE A 43 -7.20 -13.85 9.13
N ILE A 44 -6.82 -12.57 9.12
CA ILE A 44 -5.96 -11.96 10.13
C ILE A 44 -6.61 -11.98 11.51
N HIS A 45 -7.91 -11.70 11.64
CA HIS A 45 -8.60 -11.76 12.93
C HIS A 45 -8.72 -13.20 13.45
N ARG A 46 -8.95 -14.18 12.58
CA ARG A 46 -9.05 -15.59 12.96
C ARG A 46 -7.72 -16.17 13.43
N HIS A 47 -6.60 -15.71 12.87
CA HIS A 47 -5.26 -16.18 13.20
C HIS A 47 -4.47 -15.24 14.14
N ASN A 48 -5.09 -14.16 14.64
CA ASN A 48 -4.58 -13.35 15.74
C ASN A 48 -5.38 -13.63 17.04
N PRO A 49 -4.87 -14.48 17.94
CA PRO A 49 -5.56 -14.84 19.18
C PRO A 49 -5.75 -13.66 20.15
N PHE A 50 -5.04 -12.54 19.93
CA PHE A 50 -5.10 -11.37 20.82
C PHE A 50 -6.26 -10.41 20.57
N THR A 51 -6.99 -10.54 19.46
CA THR A 51 -8.28 -9.82 19.33
C THR A 51 -9.35 -10.37 20.27
N ALA A 52 -9.19 -11.61 20.76
CA ALA A 52 -10.13 -12.27 21.67
C ALA A 52 -9.84 -11.99 23.16
N ILE A 53 -8.65 -11.49 23.51
CA ILE A 53 -8.23 -11.28 24.92
C ILE A 53 -8.44 -9.81 25.32
N VAL A 54 -9.67 -9.32 25.20
CA VAL A 54 -10.17 -8.18 26.01
C VAL A 54 -11.46 -8.58 26.76
N ARG A 55 -11.90 -9.84 26.65
CA ARG A 55 -12.85 -10.40 27.62
C ARG A 55 -12.06 -11.20 28.64
N THR A 56 -12.37 -10.94 29.91
CA THR A 56 -11.83 -11.57 31.12
C THR A 56 -10.44 -11.07 31.55
N ASN A 57 -10.40 -9.90 32.19
CA ASN A 57 -9.98 -9.82 33.59
C ASN A 57 -10.22 -8.42 34.18
N GLY A 58 -11.11 -8.35 35.17
CA GLY A 58 -10.88 -7.56 36.37
C GLY A 58 -11.28 -6.08 36.40
N HIS A 59 -12.45 -5.85 37.00
CA HIS A 59 -12.83 -4.71 37.84
C HIS A 59 -13.40 -3.42 37.20
N LEU A 60 -14.56 -3.07 37.77
CA LEU A 60 -15.41 -1.91 37.47
C LEU A 60 -14.67 -0.57 37.62
N GLY A 61 -15.02 0.36 36.73
CA GLY A 61 -15.01 1.78 37.05
C GLY A 61 -14.34 2.67 36.00
N SER A 62 -15.09 3.68 35.55
CA SER A 62 -14.66 4.84 34.76
C SER A 62 -14.65 4.70 33.23
N ASN A 63 -15.34 5.65 32.60
CA ASN A 63 -15.42 5.90 31.17
C ASN A 63 -14.02 6.04 30.56
N HIS A 64 -13.55 4.99 29.92
CA HIS A 64 -12.45 5.08 28.97
C HIS A 64 -12.98 4.67 27.60
N HIS A 65 -12.84 5.57 26.62
CA HIS A 65 -12.92 5.21 25.22
C HIS A 65 -11.89 4.11 24.98
N ILE A 66 -12.37 2.87 24.83
CA ILE A 66 -11.54 1.71 24.48
C ILE A 66 -11.14 1.93 23.03
N SER A 67 -10.00 2.60 22.83
CA SER A 67 -9.38 2.71 21.52
C SER A 67 -8.68 1.39 21.23
N TYR A 68 -9.36 0.52 20.49
CA TYR A 68 -8.77 -0.70 19.93
C TYR A 68 -7.71 -0.32 18.89
N SER A 69 -6.49 -0.05 19.35
CA SER A 69 -5.31 -0.11 18.50
C SER A 69 -4.66 -1.46 18.76
N PRO A 70 -4.62 -2.40 17.79
CA PRO A 70 -3.74 -3.55 17.94
C PRO A 70 -2.34 -3.01 18.19
N ASN A 71 -1.68 -3.51 19.24
CA ASN A 71 -0.32 -3.10 19.55
C ASN A 71 0.59 -3.59 18.42
N VAL A 72 1.01 -2.69 17.53
CA VAL A 72 1.76 -2.98 16.30
C VAL A 72 3.01 -3.83 16.60
N ASN A 73 3.60 -3.62 17.77
CA ASN A 73 4.77 -4.34 18.29
C ASN A 73 4.52 -5.83 18.56
N ASP A 74 3.28 -6.25 18.76
CA ASP A 74 2.92 -7.66 18.97
C ASP A 74 2.51 -8.33 17.66
N LEU A 75 1.94 -7.56 16.71
CA LEU A 75 1.60 -8.06 15.37
C LEU A 75 2.87 -8.33 14.54
N SER A 76 3.89 -7.47 14.64
CA SER A 76 5.14 -7.65 13.89
C SER A 76 5.98 -8.84 14.36
N LYS A 77 5.71 -9.36 15.56
CA LYS A 77 6.32 -10.60 16.08
C LYS A 77 5.67 -11.86 15.52
N ASN A 78 4.44 -11.78 15.01
CA ASN A 78 3.72 -12.93 14.48
C ASN A 78 4.38 -13.44 13.18
N GLU A 79 4.83 -14.69 13.16
CA GLU A 79 5.47 -15.27 11.97
C GLU A 79 4.53 -15.34 10.76
N ILE A 80 3.20 -15.50 10.97
CA ILE A 80 2.22 -15.41 9.88
C ILE A 80 2.26 -14.00 9.27
N PHE A 81 2.27 -12.97 10.12
CA PHE A 81 2.34 -11.59 9.64
C PHE A 81 3.62 -11.34 8.84
N LYS A 82 4.76 -11.89 9.28
CA LYS A 82 6.03 -11.80 8.52
C LYS A 82 5.98 -12.55 7.20
N CYS A 83 5.34 -13.72 7.13
CA CYS A 83 5.13 -14.44 5.87
C CYS A 83 4.26 -13.65 4.90
N VAL A 84 3.16 -13.05 5.38
CA VAL A 84 2.30 -12.19 4.55
C VAL A 84 3.05 -10.92 4.13
N THR A 85 3.84 -10.31 5.02
CA THR A 85 4.71 -9.16 4.71
C THR A 85 5.78 -9.52 3.66
N SER A 86 6.30 -10.74 3.72
CA SER A 86 7.26 -11.27 2.74
C SER A 86 6.61 -11.45 1.37
N PHE A 87 5.39 -12.01 1.33
CA PHE A 87 4.59 -12.08 0.12
C PHE A 87 4.30 -10.70 -0.47
N ALA A 88 3.87 -9.75 0.37
CA ALA A 88 3.61 -8.35 0.00
C ALA A 88 4.83 -7.67 -0.62
N LEU A 89 6.01 -7.84 0.00
CA LEU A 89 7.27 -7.34 -0.53
C LEU A 89 7.58 -7.89 -1.92
N GLY A 90 7.39 -9.19 -2.13
CA GLY A 90 7.59 -9.82 -3.43
C GLY A 90 6.59 -9.34 -4.48
N ALA A 91 5.32 -9.20 -4.10
CA ALA A 91 4.26 -8.72 -4.98
C ALA A 91 4.51 -7.27 -5.45
N ILE A 92 4.79 -6.35 -4.53
CA ILE A 92 5.06 -4.93 -4.84
C ILE A 92 6.31 -4.78 -5.73
N LEU A 93 7.40 -5.49 -5.43
CA LEU A 93 8.61 -5.42 -6.27
C LEU A 93 8.37 -5.99 -7.66
N SER A 94 7.62 -7.09 -7.75
CA SER A 94 7.28 -7.74 -9.02
C SER A 94 6.40 -6.85 -9.90
N ASP A 95 5.40 -6.17 -9.31
CA ASP A 95 4.59 -5.18 -10.00
C ASP A 95 5.44 -4.05 -10.60
N VAL A 96 6.36 -3.48 -9.81
CA VAL A 96 7.28 -2.45 -10.30
C VAL A 96 8.07 -2.92 -11.53
N PHE A 97 8.74 -4.07 -11.43
CA PHE A 97 9.70 -4.51 -12.45
C PHE A 97 9.07 -5.18 -13.66
N PHE A 98 7.94 -5.87 -13.50
CA PHE A 98 7.30 -6.61 -14.59
C PHE A 98 6.06 -5.92 -15.16
N HIS A 99 5.48 -4.95 -14.46
CA HIS A 99 4.30 -4.23 -14.92
C HIS A 99 4.59 -2.73 -15.14
N LEU A 100 4.87 -1.97 -14.07
CA LEU A 100 4.93 -0.50 -14.14
C LEU A 100 6.06 0.02 -15.03
N LEU A 101 7.27 -0.53 -14.91
CA LEU A 101 8.43 -0.07 -15.70
C LEU A 101 8.33 -0.47 -17.18
N PRO A 102 7.96 -1.72 -17.54
CA PRO A 102 7.69 -2.06 -18.93
C PRO A 102 6.59 -1.20 -19.58
N GLU A 103 5.44 -1.03 -18.93
CA GLU A 103 4.34 -0.19 -19.43
C GLU A 103 4.79 1.26 -19.62
N ALA A 104 5.54 1.83 -18.66
CA ALA A 104 6.10 3.16 -18.79
C ALA A 104 7.07 3.31 -19.98
N THR A 105 7.71 2.22 -20.40
CA THR A 105 8.63 2.20 -21.54
C THR A 105 7.84 2.20 -22.84
N GLU A 106 6.76 1.42 -22.89
CA GLU A 106 5.87 1.34 -24.04
C GLU A 106 5.24 2.71 -24.35
N LEU A 107 4.87 3.48 -23.33
CA LEU A 107 4.36 4.85 -23.47
C LEU A 107 5.35 5.83 -24.13
N LEU A 108 6.65 5.49 -24.18
CA LEU A 108 7.72 6.33 -24.70
C LEU A 108 8.40 5.72 -25.94
N ASN A 109 7.76 4.75 -26.60
CA ASN A 109 8.31 4.03 -27.77
C ASN A 109 8.73 4.92 -28.96
N HIS A 110 8.27 6.18 -29.01
CA HIS A 110 8.63 7.14 -30.05
C HIS A 110 9.98 7.86 -29.80
N ILE A 111 10.59 7.67 -28.64
CA ILE A 111 11.81 8.36 -28.19
C ILE A 111 13.01 7.40 -28.26
N SER A 112 14.23 7.93 -28.40
CA SER A 112 15.45 7.12 -28.36
C SER A 112 15.56 6.31 -27.07
N SER A 113 15.98 5.05 -27.14
CA SER A 113 16.05 4.15 -25.97
C SER A 113 16.88 4.72 -24.81
N LYS A 114 17.94 5.48 -25.10
CA LYS A 114 18.73 6.17 -24.06
C LYS A 114 17.95 7.28 -23.35
N ASP A 115 17.18 8.05 -24.10
CA ASP A 115 16.40 9.16 -23.58
C ASP A 115 15.20 8.66 -22.77
N VAL A 116 14.61 7.52 -23.15
CA VAL A 116 13.55 6.84 -22.38
C VAL A 116 14.06 6.43 -21.00
N VAL A 117 15.20 5.73 -20.94
CA VAL A 117 15.79 5.29 -19.66
C VAL A 117 16.14 6.49 -18.77
N LEU A 118 16.68 7.57 -19.35
CA LEU A 118 17.01 8.78 -18.60
C LEU A 118 15.75 9.50 -18.09
N TYR A 119 14.70 9.57 -18.91
CA TYR A 119 13.42 10.18 -18.53
C TYR A 119 12.75 9.39 -17.40
N GLN A 120 12.63 8.08 -17.55
CA GLN A 120 12.09 7.20 -16.51
C GLN A 120 12.92 7.27 -15.24
N GLY A 121 14.24 7.18 -15.35
CA GLY A 121 15.15 7.25 -14.21
C GLY A 121 14.97 8.52 -13.39
N LYS A 122 14.76 9.68 -14.04
CA LYS A 122 14.46 10.95 -13.34
C LYS A 122 13.16 10.86 -12.54
N TRP A 123 12.11 10.33 -13.14
CA TRP A 123 10.81 10.24 -12.49
C TRP A 123 10.76 9.14 -11.42
N ILE A 124 11.49 8.04 -11.58
CA ILE A 124 11.69 7.03 -10.54
C ILE A 124 12.44 7.64 -9.35
N LEU A 125 13.50 8.40 -9.60
CA LEU A 125 14.22 9.11 -8.53
C LEU A 125 13.33 10.13 -7.83
N ILE A 126 12.49 10.84 -8.60
CA ILE A 126 11.45 11.69 -8.01
C ILE A 126 10.53 10.80 -7.17
N GLY A 127 9.89 9.76 -7.66
CA GLY A 127 9.05 8.89 -6.83
C GLY A 127 9.73 8.31 -5.57
N LEU A 128 11.02 7.99 -5.66
CA LEU A 128 11.82 7.44 -4.57
C LEU A 128 12.11 8.46 -3.46
N PHE A 129 12.22 9.75 -3.82
CA PHE A 129 12.65 10.84 -2.94
C PHE A 129 11.65 12.01 -2.83
N CYS A 130 10.56 12.00 -3.60
CA CYS A 130 9.55 13.04 -3.68
C CYS A 130 8.62 12.86 -2.51
N GLU A 131 9.14 13.25 -1.36
CA GLU A 131 8.33 13.39 -0.18
C GLU A 131 8.64 14.67 0.58
N PRO A 132 7.60 15.24 1.21
CA PRO A 132 7.73 16.43 2.03
C PRO A 132 8.55 16.06 3.27
N ASP A 133 9.69 16.73 3.41
CA ASP A 133 10.39 16.83 4.70
C ASP A 133 9.36 17.04 5.82
N GLU A 134 9.41 16.19 6.85
CA GLU A 134 8.62 16.26 8.08
C GLU A 134 8.86 17.56 8.90
N LYS A 135 9.50 18.57 8.31
CA LYS A 135 9.79 19.88 8.93
C LYS A 135 8.57 20.76 9.17
N ILE A 136 7.37 20.36 8.77
CA ILE A 136 6.15 21.18 8.93
C ILE A 136 5.38 20.91 10.25
N SER A 137 5.80 19.94 11.08
CA SER A 137 5.07 19.60 12.32
C SER A 137 5.67 20.15 13.62
N LEU A 138 6.92 20.63 13.63
CA LEU A 138 7.63 21.00 14.88
C LEU A 138 7.96 22.49 15.04
N VAL A 139 7.49 23.37 14.16
CA VAL A 139 7.78 24.82 14.27
C VAL A 139 6.68 25.62 14.98
N ASN A 140 5.51 25.04 15.26
CA ASN A 140 4.35 25.81 15.75
C ASN A 140 3.89 25.57 17.20
N ASN A 141 4.75 25.10 18.11
CA ASN A 141 4.36 25.07 19.53
C ASN A 141 5.40 25.47 20.57
N ASP A 142 6.52 26.10 20.17
CA ASP A 142 7.48 26.69 21.11
C ASP A 142 7.65 28.20 20.87
N ASN A 143 6.56 28.96 20.94
CA ASN A 143 6.63 30.42 21.07
C ASN A 143 5.64 30.94 22.13
N GLY A 144 6.18 31.22 23.31
CA GLY A 144 5.56 32.02 24.37
C GLY A 144 5.45 31.26 25.69
N THR A 145 6.44 31.29 26.59
CA THR A 145 6.79 32.51 27.32
C THR A 145 8.04 32.25 28.16
N THR A 146 9.15 32.89 27.79
CA THR A 146 10.21 33.25 28.75
C THR A 146 9.80 34.54 29.44
N ASN A 147 9.78 34.53 30.78
CA ASN A 147 10.29 35.60 31.67
C ASN A 147 9.76 35.42 33.09
N GLY A 148 10.66 35.20 34.06
CA GLY A 148 10.27 35.17 35.46
C GLY A 148 11.32 34.66 36.44
N LEU A 149 12.55 35.17 36.38
CA LEU A 149 13.48 35.12 37.51
C LEU A 149 12.80 35.66 38.78
N LYS A 150 12.70 34.84 39.84
CA LYS A 150 12.72 35.33 41.24
C LYS A 150 13.01 34.19 42.23
N HIS A 151 14.18 34.33 42.85
CA HIS A 151 14.59 33.87 44.18
C HIS A 151 13.57 33.11 45.06
N ARG A 152 13.99 31.96 45.60
CA ARG A 152 13.82 31.66 47.05
C ARG A 152 14.86 30.64 47.56
N LYS A 153 15.36 30.94 48.76
CA LYS A 153 16.52 30.38 49.49
C LYS A 153 16.42 28.90 49.91
N ASN A 154 17.56 28.20 49.78
CA ASN A 154 18.36 27.51 50.81
C ASN A 154 17.63 26.89 52.03
N THR A 155 17.82 25.58 52.29
CA THR A 155 18.64 25.02 53.40
C THR A 155 18.51 23.49 53.57
N ASN A 156 19.68 22.86 53.81
CA ASN A 156 19.99 21.70 54.69
C ASN A 156 19.86 20.22 54.23
N LYS A 157 21.04 19.65 53.89
CA LYS A 157 21.84 18.63 54.64
C LYS A 157 21.23 17.23 54.90
N SER A 158 21.80 16.19 54.27
CA SER A 158 22.53 15.07 54.94
C SER A 158 22.82 13.89 53.98
N ASN A 159 24.00 13.27 54.16
CA ASN A 159 24.59 12.18 53.36
C ASN A 159 23.91 10.81 53.60
N GLY A 160 23.90 9.94 52.58
CA GLY A 160 23.58 8.51 52.73
C GLY A 160 23.58 7.74 51.40
N ALA A 161 24.29 6.62 51.36
CA ALA A 161 24.68 5.74 50.25
C ALA A 161 23.58 5.19 49.29
N GLN A 162 24.04 4.89 48.06
CA GLN A 162 23.60 3.88 47.09
C GLN A 162 22.16 3.91 46.54
N LEU A 163 22.01 4.19 45.22
CA LEU A 163 21.25 3.32 44.30
C LEU A 163 21.54 3.71 42.84
N ALA A 164 21.68 2.71 41.96
CA ALA A 164 21.85 2.87 40.52
C ALA A 164 20.63 3.52 39.84
N SER A 165 20.85 4.42 38.89
CA SER A 165 19.86 4.87 37.89
C SER A 165 20.63 5.07 36.56
N VAL A 166 20.55 4.14 35.60
CA VAL A 166 19.45 3.95 34.64
C VAL A 166 18.99 5.28 34.02
N GLY A 167 19.21 5.39 32.70
CA GLY A 167 18.31 6.12 31.80
C GLY A 167 18.87 7.43 31.24
N ASN A 168 19.33 7.37 29.99
CA ASN A 168 18.80 8.22 28.92
C ASN A 168 19.16 7.60 27.56
N VAL A 169 18.37 6.59 27.18
CA VAL A 169 18.18 6.15 25.80
C VAL A 169 16.74 6.52 25.47
N THR A 170 16.50 7.76 25.04
CA THR A 170 15.14 8.27 24.73
C THR A 170 15.10 9.08 23.43
N GLU A 171 16.09 8.96 22.56
CA GLU A 171 16.06 9.61 21.23
C GLU A 171 15.82 8.63 20.06
N THR A 172 15.91 7.32 20.27
CA THR A 172 15.78 6.34 19.17
C THR A 172 14.35 5.90 18.86
N SER A 173 13.42 6.03 19.80
CA SER A 173 12.02 5.56 19.66
C SER A 173 11.09 6.57 18.99
N SER A 174 11.37 7.87 19.09
CA SER A 174 10.59 8.93 18.43
C SER A 174 10.72 8.87 16.90
N SER A 175 11.97 8.78 16.42
CA SER A 175 12.31 8.76 14.99
C SER A 175 11.89 7.46 14.30
N ALA A 176 11.89 6.33 15.01
CA ALA A 176 11.43 5.06 14.46
C ALA A 176 9.90 5.05 14.26
N VAL A 177 9.14 5.65 15.19
CA VAL A 177 7.66 5.72 15.10
C VAL A 177 7.20 6.73 14.04
N SER A 178 7.93 7.83 13.81
CA SER A 178 7.62 8.76 12.72
C SER A 178 7.84 8.13 11.35
N ASN A 179 8.98 7.46 11.14
CA ASN A 179 9.30 6.74 9.90
C ASN A 179 8.28 5.65 9.54
N ILE A 180 7.73 4.95 10.56
CA ILE A 180 6.71 3.92 10.37
C ILE A 180 5.40 4.53 9.86
N LYS A 181 4.94 5.65 10.42
CA LYS A 181 3.71 6.33 9.96
C LYS A 181 3.88 6.93 8.57
N PHE A 182 5.05 7.47 8.29
CA PHE A 182 5.43 8.03 7.00
C PHE A 182 5.31 7.01 5.87
N THR A 183 5.85 5.79 6.06
CA THR A 183 5.72 4.71 5.08
C THR A 183 4.25 4.39 4.75
N GLY A 184 3.34 4.55 5.72
CA GLY A 184 1.91 4.34 5.49
C GLY A 184 1.28 5.41 4.61
N TYR A 185 1.67 6.68 4.78
CA TYR A 185 1.19 7.77 3.93
C TYR A 185 1.74 7.68 2.52
N LEU A 186 3.02 7.30 2.37
CA LEU A 186 3.61 6.93 1.08
C LEU A 186 2.76 5.91 0.34
N ASN A 187 2.38 4.84 1.06
CA ASN A 187 1.58 3.78 0.50
C ASN A 187 0.24 4.29 -0.02
N ILE A 188 -0.41 5.19 0.72
CA ILE A 188 -1.69 5.79 0.30
C ILE A 188 -1.49 6.59 -0.99
N ILE A 189 -0.42 7.38 -1.09
CA ILE A 189 -0.15 8.19 -2.28
C ILE A 189 0.17 7.31 -3.49
N ALA A 190 1.10 6.35 -3.33
CA ALA A 190 1.51 5.45 -4.40
C ALA A 190 0.32 4.61 -4.91
N ASN A 191 -0.43 3.98 -4.01
CA ASN A 191 -1.65 3.25 -4.36
C ASN A 191 -2.69 4.19 -5.00
N GLY A 192 -2.85 5.43 -4.51
CA GLY A 192 -3.76 6.40 -5.15
C GLY A 192 -3.38 6.74 -6.60
N MET A 193 -2.10 6.88 -6.90
CA MET A 193 -1.61 7.10 -8.27
C MET A 193 -1.82 5.88 -9.16
N ASP A 194 -1.61 4.68 -8.61
CA ASP A 194 -1.84 3.41 -9.31
C ASP A 194 -3.33 3.21 -9.64
N ASN A 195 -4.19 3.37 -8.64
CA ASN A 195 -5.65 3.33 -8.81
C ASN A 195 -6.15 4.36 -9.84
N PHE A 196 -5.57 5.57 -9.84
CA PHE A 196 -5.86 6.57 -10.88
C PHE A 196 -5.46 6.08 -12.28
N MET A 197 -4.30 5.44 -12.42
CA MET A 197 -3.84 4.87 -13.68
C MET A 197 -4.72 3.71 -14.15
N HIS A 198 -5.14 2.81 -13.25
CA HIS A 198 -6.14 1.78 -13.54
C HIS A 198 -7.42 2.39 -14.09
N GLY A 199 -7.90 3.48 -13.47
CA GLY A 199 -9.01 4.27 -13.98
C GLY A 199 -8.80 4.71 -15.42
N MET A 200 -7.68 5.37 -15.71
CA MET A 200 -7.35 5.86 -17.05
C MET A 200 -7.27 4.72 -18.08
N SER A 201 -6.67 3.58 -17.72
CA SER A 201 -6.59 2.41 -18.59
C SER A 201 -7.97 1.84 -18.90
N VAL A 202 -8.84 1.67 -17.90
CA VAL A 202 -10.23 1.23 -18.10
C VAL A 202 -10.99 2.19 -19.01
N GLY A 203 -10.94 3.50 -18.72
CA GLY A 203 -11.62 4.52 -19.52
C GLY A 203 -11.13 4.56 -20.97
N GLY A 204 -9.81 4.48 -21.17
CA GLY A 204 -9.19 4.43 -22.50
C GLY A 204 -9.57 3.16 -23.28
N SER A 205 -9.52 1.99 -22.64
CA SER A 205 -9.86 0.72 -23.29
C SER A 205 -11.32 0.65 -23.71
N PHE A 206 -12.26 1.16 -22.91
CA PHE A 206 -13.67 1.25 -23.32
C PHE A 206 -13.90 2.27 -24.45
N LEU A 207 -13.08 3.32 -24.57
CA LEU A 207 -13.13 4.20 -25.75
C LEU A 207 -12.68 3.48 -27.03
N VAL A 208 -11.77 2.50 -26.93
CA VAL A 208 -11.33 1.67 -28.06
C VAL A 208 -12.43 0.66 -28.42
N SER A 209 -12.85 -0.19 -27.49
CA SER A 209 -13.95 -1.14 -27.70
C SER A 209 -14.50 -1.70 -26.37
N PHE A 210 -15.74 -2.17 -26.38
CA PHE A 210 -16.33 -2.85 -25.22
C PHE A 210 -15.47 -4.04 -24.76
N LYS A 211 -14.95 -4.82 -25.71
CA LYS A 211 -14.15 -6.01 -25.41
C LYS A 211 -12.81 -5.66 -24.77
N ALA A 212 -12.10 -4.67 -25.32
CA ALA A 212 -10.87 -4.18 -24.73
C ALA A 212 -11.11 -3.67 -23.30
N GLY A 213 -12.15 -2.87 -23.08
CA GLY A 213 -12.51 -2.41 -21.74
C GLY A 213 -12.83 -3.53 -20.75
N CYS A 214 -13.58 -4.56 -21.17
CA CYS A 214 -13.84 -5.73 -20.33
C CYS A 214 -12.57 -6.51 -19.98
N LEU A 215 -11.67 -6.72 -20.94
CA LEU A 215 -10.40 -7.41 -20.70
C LEU A 215 -9.53 -6.60 -19.73
N THR A 216 -9.32 -5.30 -19.98
CA THR A 216 -8.55 -4.43 -19.08
C THR A 216 -9.16 -4.41 -17.67
N THR A 217 -10.49 -4.36 -17.54
CA THR A 217 -11.16 -4.42 -16.23
C THR A 217 -10.88 -5.73 -15.50
N LEU A 218 -10.96 -6.86 -16.21
CA LEU A 218 -10.68 -8.19 -15.63
C LEU A 218 -9.21 -8.31 -15.22
N SER A 219 -8.30 -7.85 -16.07
CA SER A 219 -6.86 -7.79 -15.81
C SER A 219 -6.57 -7.06 -14.51
N ILE A 220 -7.10 -5.85 -14.36
CA ILE A 220 -6.95 -5.04 -13.15
C ILE A 220 -7.48 -5.76 -11.92
N ILE A 221 -8.68 -6.35 -12.00
CA ILE A 221 -9.26 -7.08 -10.85
C ILE A 221 -8.34 -8.21 -10.36
N ILE A 222 -7.71 -8.94 -11.29
CA ILE A 222 -6.85 -10.07 -10.93
C ILE A 222 -5.59 -9.59 -10.21
N HIS A 223 -4.96 -8.51 -10.69
CA HIS A 223 -3.73 -7.99 -10.07
C HIS A 223 -3.96 -7.08 -8.86
N GLU A 224 -5.16 -6.52 -8.70
CA GLU A 224 -5.47 -5.67 -7.54
C GLU A 224 -5.63 -6.49 -6.26
N ILE A 225 -6.05 -7.76 -6.36
CA ILE A 225 -6.26 -8.60 -5.17
C ILE A 225 -4.96 -8.82 -4.37
N PRO A 226 -3.83 -9.23 -4.98
CA PRO A 226 -2.57 -9.33 -4.26
C PRO A 226 -2.03 -7.96 -3.80
N HIS A 227 -2.26 -6.90 -4.58
CA HIS A 227 -1.80 -5.55 -4.30
C HIS A 227 -2.47 -4.97 -3.04
N GLU A 228 -3.81 -5.03 -2.96
CA GLU A 228 -4.58 -4.57 -1.79
C GLU A 228 -4.20 -5.33 -0.51
N ILE A 229 -3.92 -6.62 -0.61
CA ILE A 229 -3.41 -7.40 0.54
C ILE A 229 -2.05 -6.85 0.98
N ALA A 230 -1.16 -6.55 0.03
CA ALA A 230 0.17 -6.01 0.31
C ALA A 230 0.10 -4.62 0.96
N ASP A 231 -0.72 -3.74 0.41
CA ASP A 231 -0.94 -2.37 0.88
C ASP A 231 -1.56 -2.33 2.27
N ASN A 232 -2.57 -3.17 2.51
CA ASN A 232 -3.18 -3.27 3.83
C ASN A 232 -2.16 -3.71 4.89
N VAL A 233 -1.22 -4.61 4.56
CA VAL A 233 -0.13 -4.99 5.45
C VAL A 233 0.80 -3.81 5.73
N VAL A 234 1.15 -3.01 4.73
CA VAL A 234 1.95 -1.79 4.91
C VAL A 234 1.24 -0.80 5.84
N LEU A 235 -0.07 -0.57 5.66
CA LEU A 235 -0.85 0.35 6.49
C LEU A 235 -0.96 -0.12 7.95
N LEU A 236 -1.27 -1.41 8.17
CA LEU A 236 -1.32 -2.00 9.51
C LEU A 236 0.04 -1.89 10.23
N ARG A 237 1.14 -2.14 9.51
CA ARG A 237 2.49 -1.96 10.03
C ARG A 237 2.80 -0.50 10.35
N SER A 238 2.24 0.42 9.57
CA SER A 238 2.39 1.86 9.75
C SER A 238 1.60 2.41 10.94
N GLY A 239 0.91 1.54 11.69
CA GLY A 239 0.13 1.89 12.88
C GLY A 239 -1.30 2.31 12.60
N PHE A 240 -1.81 2.07 11.39
CA PHE A 240 -3.23 2.23 11.10
C PHE A 240 -4.01 1.09 11.75
N SER A 241 -5.18 1.39 12.31
CA SER A 241 -6.10 0.33 12.70
C SER A 241 -6.67 -0.35 11.46
N VAL A 242 -7.12 -1.60 11.59
CA VAL A 242 -7.77 -2.35 10.50
C VAL A 242 -8.86 -1.53 9.81
N TRP A 243 -9.71 -0.86 10.60
CA TRP A 243 -10.75 0.00 10.07
C TRP A 243 -10.20 1.21 9.31
N LYS A 244 -9.16 1.88 9.83
CA LYS A 244 -8.54 3.02 9.14
C LYS A 244 -7.86 2.59 7.85
N ALA A 245 -7.13 1.47 7.85
CA ALA A 245 -6.49 0.94 6.66
C ALA A 245 -7.52 0.59 5.58
N PHE A 246 -8.61 -0.07 5.97
CA PHE A 246 -9.73 -0.39 5.09
C PHE A 246 -10.42 0.87 4.53
N MET A 247 -10.70 1.88 5.38
CA MET A 247 -11.30 3.15 4.94
C MET A 247 -10.37 3.98 4.04
N SER A 248 -9.05 3.93 4.26
CA SER A 248 -8.09 4.59 3.37
C SER A 248 -8.13 3.96 1.98
N GLN A 249 -8.08 2.64 1.87
CA GLN A 249 -8.17 1.92 0.59
C GLN A 249 -9.54 2.14 -0.09
N LEU A 250 -10.64 2.18 0.67
CA LEU A 250 -11.94 2.62 0.15
C LEU A 250 -11.86 4.02 -0.47
N GLY A 251 -11.19 4.97 0.19
CA GLY A 251 -11.00 6.32 -0.35
C GLY A 251 -10.22 6.33 -1.66
N LEU A 252 -9.22 5.46 -1.80
CA LEU A 252 -8.39 5.35 -3.00
C LEU A 252 -9.16 4.81 -4.20
N SER A 253 -10.22 4.03 -3.99
CA SER A 253 -11.11 3.59 -5.07
C SER A 253 -11.77 4.75 -5.84
N LEU A 254 -11.89 5.94 -5.24
CA LEU A 254 -12.33 7.14 -5.94
C LEU A 254 -11.33 7.61 -7.00
N ALA A 255 -10.03 7.37 -6.77
CA ALA A 255 -8.99 7.70 -7.74
C ALA A 255 -9.18 6.95 -9.06
N THR A 256 -9.64 5.69 -9.01
CA THR A 256 -10.02 4.90 -10.19
C THR A 256 -11.15 5.54 -10.99
N ILE A 257 -12.15 6.11 -10.31
CA ILE A 257 -13.25 6.82 -10.98
C ILE A 257 -12.73 8.12 -11.61
N PHE A 258 -11.94 8.92 -10.88
CA PHE A 258 -11.37 10.15 -11.44
C PHE A 258 -10.43 9.87 -12.62
N GLY A 259 -9.65 8.80 -12.55
CA GLY A 259 -8.80 8.32 -13.62
C GLY A 259 -9.60 8.00 -14.88
N SER A 260 -10.70 7.25 -14.75
CA SER A 260 -11.48 6.81 -15.92
C SER A 260 -12.26 7.93 -16.61
N LEU A 261 -12.47 9.06 -15.95
CA LEU A 261 -13.00 10.27 -16.55
C LEU A 261 -11.97 10.99 -17.43
N THR A 262 -10.67 10.85 -17.15
CA THR A 262 -9.61 11.60 -17.84
C THR A 262 -9.62 11.36 -19.36
N PRO A 263 -9.66 10.11 -19.86
CA PRO A 263 -9.78 9.84 -21.31
C PRO A 263 -11.08 10.34 -21.96
N LEU A 264 -12.16 10.49 -21.18
CA LEU A 264 -13.44 11.00 -21.68
C LEU A 264 -13.41 12.53 -21.89
N TYR A 265 -12.75 13.25 -20.98
CA TYR A 265 -12.60 14.71 -21.07
C TYR A 265 -11.50 15.14 -22.02
N PHE A 266 -10.34 14.48 -21.90
CA PHE A 266 -9.21 14.70 -22.77
C PHE A 266 -9.28 13.63 -23.86
N LYS A 267 -9.84 13.96 -25.02
CA LYS A 267 -9.74 13.11 -26.23
C LYS A 267 -8.28 12.82 -26.66
N SER A 268 -7.31 13.42 -25.95
CA SER A 268 -5.92 13.02 -25.95
C SER A 268 -5.80 11.61 -25.36
N THR A 269 -5.60 10.64 -26.24
CA THR A 269 -5.34 9.23 -25.92
C THR A 269 -4.00 8.99 -25.20
N GLU A 270 -3.20 10.03 -25.00
CA GLU A 270 -1.87 9.90 -24.39
C GLU A 270 -1.99 9.78 -22.86
N LYS A 271 -1.75 8.55 -22.36
CA LYS A 271 -1.51 8.29 -20.94
C LYS A 271 -0.29 9.13 -20.49
N PRO A 272 -0.35 9.86 -19.37
CA PRO A 272 0.77 10.66 -18.88
C PRO A 272 1.97 9.77 -18.51
N SER A 273 3.01 9.81 -19.35
CA SER A 273 4.18 8.92 -19.27
C SER A 273 5.05 9.07 -18.01
N TRP A 274 4.84 10.13 -17.23
CA TRP A 274 5.58 10.38 -15.98
C TRP A 274 4.94 9.73 -14.76
N ILE A 275 3.64 9.39 -14.78
CA ILE A 275 2.93 8.85 -13.60
C ILE A 275 3.50 7.49 -13.20
N LEU A 276 3.57 6.54 -14.15
CA LEU A 276 4.03 5.18 -13.88
C LEU A 276 5.46 5.12 -13.30
N PRO A 277 6.47 5.82 -13.85
CA PRO A 277 7.79 5.87 -13.24
C PRO A 277 7.82 6.48 -11.84
N ILE A 278 7.00 7.50 -11.55
CA ILE A 278 6.89 8.06 -10.20
C ILE A 278 6.29 7.04 -9.23
N THR A 279 5.18 6.39 -9.62
CA THR A 279 4.54 5.32 -8.81
C THR A 279 5.54 4.20 -8.52
N ALA A 280 6.28 3.75 -9.55
CA ALA A 280 7.33 2.75 -9.41
C ALA A 280 8.41 3.16 -8.40
N GLY A 281 8.86 4.42 -8.42
CA GLY A 281 9.79 4.96 -7.44
C GLY A 281 9.24 4.90 -6.00
N GLY A 282 7.96 5.26 -5.81
CA GLY A 282 7.28 5.18 -4.52
C GLY A 282 7.16 3.75 -3.98
N PHE A 283 6.77 2.80 -4.83
CA PHE A 283 6.71 1.38 -4.46
C PHE A 283 8.08 0.79 -4.15
N ILE A 284 9.15 1.18 -4.87
CA ILE A 284 10.52 0.82 -4.51
C ILE A 284 10.88 1.34 -3.11
N HIS A 285 10.51 2.59 -2.79
CA HIS A 285 10.72 3.14 -1.44
C HIS A 285 10.01 2.29 -0.38
N ILE A 286 8.71 2.02 -0.56
CA ILE A 286 7.91 1.24 0.38
C ILE A 286 8.48 -0.17 0.56
N ALA A 287 8.88 -0.82 -0.54
CA ALA A 287 9.48 -2.14 -0.51
C ALA A 287 10.82 -2.14 0.24
N CYS A 288 11.76 -1.26 -0.13
CA CYS A 288 13.12 -1.27 0.38
C CYS A 288 13.28 -0.64 1.77
N CYS A 289 12.62 0.49 2.03
CA CYS A 289 12.72 1.22 3.29
C CYS A 289 11.65 0.81 4.30
N GLY A 290 10.50 0.33 3.82
CA GLY A 290 9.38 -0.08 4.64
C GLY A 290 9.38 -1.56 5.00
N LEU A 291 9.23 -2.43 4.01
CA LEU A 291 8.93 -3.85 4.20
C LEU A 291 10.19 -4.71 4.39
N LEU A 292 11.21 -4.50 3.56
CA LEU A 292 12.45 -5.28 3.58
C LEU A 292 13.13 -5.33 4.96
N PRO A 293 13.31 -4.21 5.69
CA PRO A 293 13.97 -4.25 6.99
C PRO A 293 13.23 -5.11 8.02
N GLU A 294 11.90 -5.17 7.93
CA GLU A 294 11.07 -5.95 8.85
C GLU A 294 11.09 -7.45 8.51
N VAL A 295 11.08 -7.79 7.22
CA VAL A 295 11.19 -9.19 6.76
C VAL A 295 12.50 -9.80 7.24
N PHE A 296 13.60 -9.05 7.24
CA PHE A 296 14.91 -9.54 7.68
C PHE A 296 15.21 -9.25 9.15
N LYS A 297 14.27 -8.65 9.89
CA LYS A 297 14.44 -8.40 11.32
C LYS A 297 14.53 -9.73 12.07
N VAL A 298 15.68 -9.94 12.70
CA VAL A 298 15.91 -11.08 13.59
C VAL A 298 15.19 -10.79 14.90
N VAL A 299 14.22 -11.62 15.25
CA VAL A 299 13.67 -11.63 16.60
C VAL A 299 14.63 -12.46 17.43
N ASN A 300 15.33 -11.82 18.35
CA ASN A 300 16.16 -12.48 19.33
C ASN A 300 15.25 -13.16 20.36
N GLU A 301 14.69 -14.30 19.99
CA GLU A 301 14.28 -15.32 20.96
C GLU A 301 15.53 -16.14 21.30
N ASP A 302 15.62 -16.67 22.52
CA ASP A 302 16.73 -17.47 23.05
C ASP A 302 16.86 -18.84 22.33
N ASP A 303 16.85 -18.83 21.00
CA ASP A 303 17.00 -19.98 20.13
C ASP A 303 18.48 -20.40 20.18
N THR A 304 18.75 -21.38 21.04
CA THR A 304 20.07 -21.96 21.31
C THR A 304 20.70 -22.69 20.10
N THR A 305 20.01 -22.76 18.95
CA THR A 305 20.50 -23.42 17.73
C THR A 305 20.33 -22.55 16.48
N LEU A 306 21.34 -22.52 15.60
CA LEU A 306 21.36 -21.73 14.35
C LEU A 306 20.34 -22.20 13.28
N ILE A 307 19.67 -23.34 13.50
CA ILE A 307 18.79 -23.98 12.50
C ILE A 307 17.44 -23.26 12.40
N GLU A 308 16.85 -22.88 13.53
CA GLU A 308 15.56 -22.19 13.56
C GLU A 308 15.56 -20.83 12.86
N PRO A 309 16.51 -19.91 13.12
CA PRO A 309 16.54 -18.63 12.40
C PRO A 309 16.77 -18.82 10.89
N PHE A 310 17.59 -19.82 10.50
CA PHE A 310 17.79 -20.16 9.09
C PHE A 310 16.51 -20.66 8.43
N LYS A 311 15.77 -21.57 9.08
CA LYS A 311 14.49 -22.07 8.59
C LYS A 311 13.45 -20.95 8.45
N ARG A 312 13.36 -20.04 9.42
CA ARG A 312 12.48 -18.85 9.34
C ARG A 312 12.87 -17.98 8.15
N LEU A 313 14.16 -17.75 7.92
CA LEU A 313 14.66 -16.98 6.77
C LEU A 313 14.30 -17.65 5.43
N CYS A 314 14.52 -18.96 5.29
CA CYS A 314 14.12 -19.70 4.10
C CYS A 314 12.62 -19.58 3.80
N TRP A 315 11.78 -19.66 4.83
CA TRP A 315 10.34 -19.45 4.69
C TRP A 315 10.00 -18.04 4.19
N ARG A 316 10.64 -17.01 4.73
CA ARG A 316 10.42 -15.62 4.28
C ARG A 316 10.83 -15.44 2.82
N ILE A 317 11.99 -15.96 2.42
CA ILE A 317 12.45 -15.94 1.02
C ILE A 317 11.45 -16.67 0.11
N PHE A 318 10.95 -17.83 0.53
CA PHE A 318 9.93 -18.57 -0.22
C PHE A 318 8.68 -17.72 -0.46
N PHE A 319 8.17 -17.01 0.55
CA PHE A 319 7.00 -16.13 0.39
C PHE A 319 7.28 -14.91 -0.50
N ILE A 320 8.49 -14.31 -0.45
CA ILE A 320 8.89 -13.26 -1.39
C ILE A 320 8.83 -13.79 -2.83
N LEU A 321 9.40 -14.96 -3.09
CA LEU A 321 9.39 -15.58 -4.41
C LEU A 321 7.97 -15.94 -4.83
N LEU A 322 7.14 -16.45 -3.92
CA LEU A 322 5.74 -16.77 -4.19
C LEU A 322 4.95 -15.53 -4.60
N GLY A 323 5.11 -14.41 -3.89
CA GLY A 323 4.48 -13.14 -4.25
C GLY A 323 4.98 -12.62 -5.60
N SER A 324 6.29 -12.74 -5.85
CA SER A 324 6.90 -12.30 -7.11
C SER A 324 6.37 -13.10 -8.31
N ILE A 325 6.34 -14.44 -8.19
CA ILE A 325 5.83 -15.34 -9.20
C ILE A 325 4.34 -15.09 -9.42
N THR A 326 3.56 -14.93 -8.34
CA THR A 326 2.12 -14.67 -8.43
C THR A 326 1.86 -13.43 -9.28
N MET A 327 2.50 -12.30 -8.97
CA MET A 327 2.34 -11.07 -9.76
C MET A 327 2.86 -11.21 -11.19
N SER A 328 4.01 -11.86 -11.40
CA SER A 328 4.54 -12.12 -12.75
C SER A 328 3.59 -12.97 -13.58
N THR A 329 3.04 -14.06 -13.02
CA THR A 329 2.09 -14.93 -13.73
C THR A 329 0.77 -14.23 -14.03
N ILE A 330 0.34 -13.33 -13.15
CA ILE A 330 -0.83 -12.50 -13.41
C ILE A 330 -0.53 -11.55 -14.57
N ASN A 331 0.63 -10.90 -14.59
CA ASN A 331 1.03 -10.02 -15.69
C ASN A 331 1.14 -10.78 -17.03
N ASP A 332 1.73 -11.97 -17.05
CA ASP A 332 1.80 -12.82 -18.25
C ASP A 332 0.39 -13.21 -18.75
N LEU A 333 -0.53 -13.49 -17.82
CA LEU A 333 -1.92 -13.81 -18.15
C LEU A 333 -2.64 -12.60 -18.76
N ILE A 334 -2.38 -11.40 -18.23
CA ILE A 334 -2.91 -10.13 -18.73
C ILE A 334 -2.40 -9.89 -20.15
N GLU A 335 -1.09 -9.97 -20.38
CA GLU A 335 -0.48 -9.75 -21.69
C GLU A 335 -0.99 -10.78 -22.72
N PHE A 336 -1.15 -12.05 -22.32
CA PHE A 336 -1.74 -13.09 -23.16
C PHE A 336 -3.18 -12.78 -23.57
N THR A 337 -3.99 -12.19 -22.68
CA THR A 337 -5.36 -11.80 -23.00
C THR A 337 -5.45 -10.60 -23.94
N GLU A 338 -4.47 -9.70 -23.93
CA GLU A 338 -4.45 -8.51 -24.79
C GLU A 338 -3.89 -8.81 -26.20
N LEU A 339 -2.94 -9.74 -26.33
CA LEU A 339 -2.27 -10.06 -27.62
C LEU A 339 -2.99 -11.10 -28.50
N ASN A 340 -4.05 -11.76 -28.03
CA ASN A 340 -4.74 -12.82 -28.79
C ASN A 340 -6.12 -12.42 -29.33
N PRO A 341 -6.20 -11.81 -30.53
CA PRO A 341 -7.47 -11.37 -31.11
C PRO A 341 -8.42 -12.52 -31.53
N ALA A 342 -7.95 -13.77 -31.53
CA ALA A 342 -8.78 -14.96 -31.81
C ALA A 342 -9.63 -15.40 -30.61
N VAL A 343 -9.18 -15.14 -29.38
CA VAL A 343 -10.04 -15.15 -28.18
C VAL A 343 -10.83 -13.84 -28.11
N SER A 344 -10.33 -12.81 -28.79
CA SER A 344 -10.98 -11.50 -28.94
C SER A 344 -12.09 -11.41 -30.01
N ASN A 345 -12.46 -12.46 -30.75
CA ASN A 345 -13.63 -12.43 -31.64
C ASN A 345 -14.78 -13.30 -31.13
#